data_AF-A0AAP8GE98-F1
#
_entry.id   AF-A0AAP8GE98-F1
#
_cell.length_a   1.000
_cell.length_b   1.000
_cell.length_c   1.000
_cell.angle_alpha   90.00
_cell.angle_beta   90.00
_cell.angle_gamma   90.00
#
_symmetry.space_group_name_H-M   'P 1'
#
loop_
_entity.id
_entity.type
_entity.pdbx_description
1 polymer ?
#
loop_
_entity_poly.entity_id
_entity_poly.type
_entity_poly.pdbx_seq_one_letter_code
_entity_poly.pdbx_strand_id
1 'polypeptide(L)'
;MAKKIAFIVLGFLVGIAFDMVPHAVEVVAKSNVCRESCSNSLKIVSVVIYAILPIAWAGLLGIVIGKPRAQRILFISALFSLLIMAVLTWFLYKQQHP
;
A
#
# COMPACT_ATOMS: atom_id res chain seq x y z
N MET A 1 -21.59 12.01 11.07
CA MET A 1 -20.71 12.15 9.88
C MET A 1 -19.24 12.29 10.24
N ALA A 2 -18.87 13.18 11.18
CA ALA A 2 -17.46 13.43 11.55
C ALA A 2 -16.64 12.16 11.86
N LYS A 3 -17.20 11.21 12.62
CA LYS A 3 -16.53 9.92 12.91
C LYS A 3 -16.18 9.15 11.62
N LYS A 4 -17.11 9.03 10.67
CA LYS A 4 -16.87 8.33 9.38
C LYS A 4 -15.74 8.98 8.58
N ILE A 5 -15.71 10.32 8.54
CA ILE A 5 -14.67 11.07 7.83
C ILE A 5 -13.30 10.84 8.49
N ALA A 6 -13.21 10.88 9.82
CA ALA A 6 -11.96 10.62 10.53
C ALA A 6 -11.38 9.23 10.22
N PHE A 7 -12.21 8.20 10.09
CA PHE A 7 -11.76 6.86 9.73
C PHE A 7 -11.40 6.70 8.24
N ILE A 8 -12.05 7.43 7.34
CA ILE A 8 -11.65 7.48 5.92
C ILE A 8 -10.26 8.12 5.80
N VAL A 9 -10.04 9.23 6.51
CA VAL A 9 -8.72 9.87 6.59
C VAL A 9 -7.69 8.92 7.20
N LEU A 10 -8.06 8.22 8.28
CA LEU A 10 -7.20 7.21 8.90
C LEU A 10 -6.83 6.10 7.91
N GLY A 11 -7.78 5.61 7.11
CA GLY A 11 -7.50 4.57 6.11
C GLY A 11 -6.60 5.06 4.99
N PHE A 12 -6.73 6.32 4.58
CA PHE A 12 -5.80 6.92 3.64
C PHE A 12 -4.38 6.98 4.20
N LEU A 13 -4.22 7.39 5.46
CA LEU A 13 -2.93 7.41 6.16
C LEU A 13 -2.33 6.01 6.32
N VAL A 14 -3.16 5.01 6.64
CA VAL A 14 -2.72 3.60 6.72
C VAL A 14 -2.20 3.11 5.38
N GLY A 15 -2.92 3.40 4.28
CA GLY A 15 -2.46 3.03 2.95
C GLY A 15 -1.14 3.70 2.54
N ILE A 16 -0.92 4.97 2.92
CA ILE A 16 0.38 5.64 2.73
C ILE A 16 1.46 4.98 3.59
N ALA A 17 1.15 4.63 4.84
CA ALA A 17 2.13 3.99 5.73
C ALA A 17 2.59 2.62 5.20
N PHE A 18 1.73 1.89 4.48
CA PHE A 18 2.12 0.65 3.81
C PHE A 18 3.20 0.84 2.75
N ASP A 19 3.29 2.02 2.12
CA ASP A 19 4.36 2.34 1.17
C ASP A 19 5.74 2.51 1.84
N MET A 20 5.74 3.00 3.09
CA MET A 20 6.97 3.17 3.84
C MET A 20 7.64 1.84 4.19
N VAL A 21 6.90 0.74 4.22
CA VAL A 21 7.42 -0.59 4.54
C VAL A 21 8.45 -1.06 3.49
N PRO A 22 8.12 -1.20 2.19
CA PRO A 22 9.11 -1.59 1.20
C PRO A 22 10.19 -0.53 1.02
N HIS A 23 9.90 0.76 1.20
CA HIS A 23 10.95 1.79 1.15
C HIS A 23 11.98 1.61 2.29
N ALA A 24 11.54 1.31 3.51
CA ALA A 24 12.44 1.00 4.61
C ALA A 24 13.26 -0.27 4.34
N VAL A 25 12.66 -1.29 3.73
CA VAL A 25 13.37 -2.52 3.32
C VAL A 25 14.43 -2.22 2.25
N GLU A 26 14.10 -1.39 1.25
CA GLU A 26 15.03 -0.95 0.20
C GLU A 26 16.25 -0.21 0.78
N VAL A 27 16.03 0.70 1.73
CA VAL A 27 17.09 1.45 2.42
C VAL A 27 18.00 0.51 3.23
N VAL A 28 17.43 -0.44 3.98
CA VAL A 28 18.20 -1.42 4.75
C VAL A 28 18.99 -2.37 3.82
N ALA A 29 18.40 -2.77 2.70
CA ALA A 29 19.02 -3.64 1.70
C ALA A 29 20.03 -2.91 0.80
N LYS A 30 20.19 -1.58 0.94
CA LYS A 30 21.00 -0.73 0.05
C LYS A 30 20.64 -0.90 -1.45
N SER A 31 19.41 -1.29 -1.73
CA SER A 31 18.90 -1.48 -3.09
C SER A 31 18.05 -0.25 -3.43
N ASN A 32 18.62 0.69 -4.19
CA ASN A 32 17.85 1.86 -4.67
C ASN A 32 16.96 1.42 -5.82
N VAL A 33 15.69 1.14 -5.54
CA VAL A 33 14.68 0.83 -6.55
C VAL A 33 14.09 2.14 -7.07
N CYS A 34 14.14 2.36 -8.37
CA CYS A 34 13.70 3.63 -8.96
C CYS A 34 12.19 3.59 -9.24
N ARG A 35 11.42 4.35 -8.45
CA ARG A 35 9.94 4.37 -8.49
C ARG A 35 9.33 5.48 -9.33
N GLU A 36 10.01 6.64 -9.42
CA GLU A 36 9.47 7.83 -10.11
C GLU A 36 10.09 8.09 -11.49
N SER A 37 11.29 7.57 -11.76
CA SER A 37 12.06 7.89 -12.98
C SER A 37 12.29 6.70 -13.93
N CYS A 38 11.67 5.54 -13.66
CA CYS A 38 11.82 4.36 -14.50
C CYS A 38 10.72 4.21 -15.57
N SER A 39 10.90 3.24 -16.47
CA SER A 39 10.11 3.00 -17.68
C SER A 39 8.59 2.97 -17.45
N ASN A 40 7.79 3.14 -18.51
CA ASN A 40 6.32 3.25 -18.44
C ASN A 40 5.62 2.12 -17.63
N SER A 41 6.21 0.92 -17.56
CA SER A 41 5.71 -0.19 -16.75
C SER A 41 5.80 0.09 -15.24
N LEU A 42 6.87 0.74 -14.79
CA LEU A 42 7.10 1.08 -13.38
C LEU A 42 6.18 2.22 -12.91
N LYS A 43 5.78 3.13 -13.80
CA LYS A 43 4.79 4.17 -13.48
C LYS A 43 3.44 3.59 -13.09
N ILE A 44 3.00 2.51 -13.74
CA ILE A 44 1.72 1.86 -13.42
C ILE A 44 1.78 1.26 -12.01
N VAL A 45 2.90 0.60 -11.67
CA VAL A 45 3.14 0.04 -10.34
C VAL A 45 3.12 1.14 -9.28
N SER A 46 3.80 2.26 -9.54
CA SER A 46 3.77 3.42 -8.64
C SER A 46 2.35 3.97 -8.46
N VAL A 47 1.53 4.10 -9.51
CA VAL A 47 0.13 4.54 -9.36
C VAL A 47 -0.70 3.57 -8.51
N VAL A 48 -0.50 2.26 -8.66
CA VAL A 48 -1.19 1.26 -7.84
C VAL A 48 -0.83 1.42 -6.37
N ILE A 49 0.45 1.62 -6.07
CA ILE A 49 0.97 1.76 -4.71
C ILE A 49 0.56 3.10 -4.08
N TYR A 50 0.73 4.21 -4.79
CA TYR A 50 0.53 5.56 -4.27
C TYR A 50 -0.91 6.06 -4.30
N ALA A 51 -1.77 5.51 -5.17
CA ALA A 51 -3.15 5.96 -5.32
C ALA A 51 -4.17 4.86 -5.01
N ILE A 52 -4.04 3.68 -5.61
CA ILE A 52 -5.08 2.64 -5.48
C ILE A 52 -5.09 2.05 -4.06
N LEU A 53 -3.92 1.77 -3.47
CA LEU A 53 -3.83 1.19 -2.14
C LEU A 53 -4.39 2.13 -1.04
N PRO A 54 -4.06 3.44 -0.99
CA PRO A 54 -4.64 4.37 -0.02
C PRO A 54 -6.15 4.57 -0.18
N ILE A 55 -6.64 4.64 -1.42
CA ILE A 55 -8.08 4.75 -1.69
C ILE A 55 -8.83 3.48 -1.25
N ALA A 56 -8.27 2.31 -1.52
CA ALA A 56 -8.85 1.04 -1.10
C ALA A 56 -8.95 0.93 0.43
N TRP A 57 -7.91 1.34 1.16
CA TRP A 57 -7.91 1.35 2.64
C TRP A 57 -8.87 2.39 3.22
N ALA A 58 -8.94 3.58 2.63
CA ALA A 58 -9.89 4.62 3.03
C ALA A 58 -11.35 4.14 2.88
N GLY A 59 -11.67 3.49 1.76
CA GLY A 59 -12.99 2.89 1.53
C GLY A 59 -13.29 1.73 2.48
N LEU A 60 -12.33 0.81 2.65
CA LEU A 60 -12.46 -0.36 3.52
C LEU A 60 -12.75 0.05 4.96
N LEU A 61 -11.97 0.96 5.54
CA LEU A 61 -12.18 1.43 6.91
C LEU A 61 -13.48 2.21 7.05
N GLY A 62 -13.89 2.99 6.04
CA GLY A 62 -15.19 3.65 5.99
C GLY A 62 -16.39 2.68 6.05
N ILE A 63 -16.27 1.49 5.45
CA ILE A 63 -17.31 0.44 5.40
C ILE A 63 -17.32 -0.44 6.66
N VAL A 64 -16.14 -0.67 7.22
CA VAL A 64 -15.89 -1.63 8.31
C VAL A 64 -16.20 -1.03 9.70
N ILE A 65 -16.24 0.30 9.81
CA ILE A 65 -16.65 1.04 11.03
C ILE A 65 -17.89 0.44 11.69
N GLY A 66 -17.78 0.22 13.00
CA GLY A 66 -18.90 -0.23 13.85
C GLY A 66 -19.23 -1.72 13.75
N LYS A 67 -18.49 -2.51 12.95
CA LYS A 67 -18.70 -3.95 12.83
C LYS A 67 -17.70 -4.73 13.73
N PRO A 68 -18.15 -5.37 14.81
CA PRO A 68 -17.26 -6.03 15.79
C PRO A 68 -16.50 -7.23 15.21
N ARG A 69 -16.96 -7.83 14.12
CA ARG A 69 -16.30 -8.98 13.46
C ARG A 69 -15.39 -8.62 12.30
N ALA A 70 -15.21 -7.34 12.02
CA ALA A 70 -14.49 -6.93 10.83
C ALA A 70 -12.96 -6.82 11.02
N GLN A 71 -12.45 -7.01 12.25
CA GLN A 71 -11.02 -7.16 12.50
C GLN A 71 -10.37 -8.24 11.62
N ARG A 72 -11.04 -9.39 11.43
CA ARG A 72 -10.50 -10.47 10.59
C ARG A 72 -10.36 -10.04 9.12
N ILE A 73 -11.32 -9.24 8.61
CA ILE A 73 -11.28 -8.70 7.25
C ILE A 73 -10.15 -7.67 7.13
N LEU A 74 -9.97 -6.80 8.13
CA LEU A 74 -8.86 -5.84 8.18
C LEU A 74 -7.50 -6.55 8.21
N PHE A 75 -7.37 -7.63 8.97
CA PHE A 75 -6.11 -8.39 9.06
C PHE A 75 -5.78 -9.11 7.74
N ILE A 76 -6.78 -9.75 7.12
CA ILE A 76 -6.61 -10.42 5.82
C ILE A 76 -6.25 -9.39 4.74
N SER A 77 -6.92 -8.23 4.71
CA SER A 77 -6.62 -7.18 3.74
C SER A 77 -5.25 -6.52 3.98
N ALA A 78 -4.79 -6.40 5.22
CA ALA A 78 -3.42 -5.99 5.56
C ALA A 78 -2.38 -6.97 5.04
N LEU A 79 -2.57 -8.28 5.30
CA LEU A 79 -1.69 -9.32 4.78
C LEU A 79 -1.67 -9.34 3.25
N PHE A 80 -2.84 -9.20 2.62
CA PHE A 80 -2.95 -9.15 1.16
C PHE A 80 -2.26 -7.90 0.58
N SER A 81 -2.41 -6.74 1.23
CA SER A 81 -1.73 -5.51 0.83
C SER A 81 -0.21 -5.66 0.91
N LEU A 82 0.31 -6.23 2.00
CA LEU A 82 1.74 -6.51 2.14
C LEU A 82 2.25 -7.48 1.08
N LEU A 83 1.47 -8.52 0.76
CA LEU A 83 1.83 -9.49 -0.26
C LEU A 83 1.88 -8.85 -1.65
N ILE A 84 0.90 -7.99 -1.99
CA ILE A 84 0.94 -7.20 -3.23
C ILE A 84 2.18 -6.30 -3.25
N MET A 85 2.46 -5.55 -2.19
CA MET A 85 3.62 -4.68 -2.10
C MET A 85 4.93 -5.46 -2.28
N ALA A 86 5.04 -6.65 -1.68
CA ALA A 86 6.19 -7.53 -1.82
C ALA A 86 6.37 -8.02 -3.27
N VAL A 87 5.29 -8.45 -3.92
CA VAL A 87 5.33 -8.90 -5.33
C VAL A 87 5.70 -7.75 -6.26
N LEU A 88 5.11 -6.57 -6.06
CA LEU A 88 5.42 -5.39 -6.86
C LEU A 88 6.88 -4.95 -6.66
N THR A 89 7.35 -4.88 -5.42
CA THR A 89 8.76 -4.52 -5.10
C THR A 89 9.73 -5.54 -5.69
N TRP A 90 9.42 -6.84 -5.61
CA TRP A 90 10.20 -7.90 -6.25
C TRP A 90 10.25 -7.73 -7.77
N PHE A 91 9.11 -7.46 -8.40
CA PHE A 91 9.05 -7.23 -9.84
C PHE A 91 9.90 -6.04 -10.26
N LEU A 92 9.82 -4.92 -9.53
CA LEU A 92 10.66 -3.74 -9.75
C LEU A 92 12.16 -4.08 -9.63
N TYR A 93 12.54 -4.82 -8.58
CA TYR A 93 13.92 -5.25 -8.37
C TYR A 93 14.43 -6.12 -9.53
N LYS A 94 13.66 -7.12 -9.95
CA LYS A 94 13.99 -8.04 -11.05
C LYS A 94 14.12 -7.32 -12.40
N GLN A 95 13.34 -6.26 -12.62
CA GLN A 95 13.38 -5.48 -13.85
C GLN A 95 14.57 -4.52 -13.87
N GLN A 96 15.00 -4.02 -12.71
CA GLN A 96 16.12 -3.11 -12.58
C GLN A 96 17.49 -3.83 -12.53
N HIS A 97 17.53 -5.06 -12.04
CA HIS A 97 18.72 -5.91 -11.96
C HIS A 97 18.51 -7.21 -12.77
N PRO A 98 18.67 -7.19 -14.10
CA PRO A 98 18.52 -8.37 -14.96
C PRO A 98 19.58 -9.45 -14.69
#